data_AF-A0A3Q3DD43-F1
#
_entry.id   AF-A0A3Q3DD43-F1
#
_cell.length_a   1.000
_cell.length_b   1.000
_cell.length_c   1.000
_cell.angle_alpha   90.00
_cell.angle_beta   90.00
_cell.angle_gamma   90.00
#
_symmetry.space_group_name_H-M   'P 1'
#
loop_
_entity.id
_entity.type
_entity.pdbx_description
1 polymer ?
#
loop_
_entity_poly.entity_id
_entity_poly.type
_entity_poly.pdbx_seq_one_letter_code
_entity_poly.pdbx_strand_id
1 'polypeptide(L)'
;SPERDMYYELSRKLFGEQKLSTHPVPEYMEAGEIPRYKHCLNKAGVNSVKKILLCLGKYFPEMNFCPILPALVSLILHFSQDEAECFYSVSRLICYNDPNKRYIDQTFLTYRASCMTFGDLANRCCRGIRKLIASSHQNLFEFYSDWIMWIFADLPFTYAIRVLDVYLLEGYKVLYRFAVIFFSAFIPPQKVADVEDFRTDMKRFVQNVARHCTAENLLERAFLVPIATRRELNLLFKANKVSLMQKGWFLNVTVSPRVFSSYRQSVDTVDFNNLSSSVVTGTEMRVVWAWIPERFALFSPIKLFSTTEHGESLASFYYHVEGHEPAVLIIKTVDEEVFGAFISSDMAERHKYDTDKATFFGTCECFVFTVSHPALHGKCIGMATNVKKYDCSFSFVPAWSATNDYLTIPFTAPSQEQFTVSTSFCLFSGGNGGHALCFQQNLEAGYTEPCDTFKSPPLCKRHFKIQSMEVWGIQNSICFSQPFPSQQNI
;
A
#
# COMPACT_ATOMS: atom_id res chain seq x y z
N SER A 1 -31.63 4.84 13.08
CA SER A 1 -31.26 3.44 12.79
C SER A 1 -32.02 2.96 11.59
N PRO A 2 -31.45 2.10 10.72
CA PRO A 2 -32.20 1.55 9.59
C PRO A 2 -33.43 0.79 10.09
N GLU A 3 -34.55 0.91 9.38
CA GLU A 3 -35.77 0.14 9.62
C GLU A 3 -36.08 -0.71 8.38
N ARG A 4 -36.58 -1.93 8.60
CA ARG A 4 -36.88 -2.87 7.50
C ARG A 4 -37.95 -2.30 6.56
N ASP A 5 -38.97 -1.66 7.11
CA ASP A 5 -40.13 -1.18 6.35
C ASP A 5 -39.81 0.01 5.44
N MET A 6 -38.72 0.71 5.71
CA MET A 6 -38.22 1.81 4.88
C MET A 6 -37.97 1.35 3.43
N TYR A 7 -37.60 0.08 3.23
CA TYR A 7 -37.45 -0.48 1.89
C TYR A 7 -38.74 -0.38 1.06
N TYR A 8 -39.88 -0.74 1.67
CA TYR A 8 -41.16 -0.73 0.97
C TYR A 8 -41.60 0.68 0.58
N GLU A 9 -41.36 1.66 1.45
CA GLU A 9 -41.63 3.06 1.15
C GLU A 9 -40.76 3.57 0.00
N LEU A 10 -39.46 3.33 0.05
CA LEU A 10 -38.51 3.74 -1.00
C LEU A 10 -38.80 3.04 -2.33
N SER A 11 -39.04 1.73 -2.29
CA SER A 11 -39.39 0.93 -3.47
C SER A 11 -40.69 1.44 -4.12
N ARG A 12 -41.72 1.73 -3.33
CA ARG A 12 -42.98 2.28 -3.85
C ARG A 12 -42.76 3.65 -4.50
N LYS A 13 -41.95 4.51 -3.88
CA LYS A 13 -41.59 5.83 -4.45
C LYS A 13 -40.76 5.74 -5.73
N LEU A 14 -39.91 4.73 -5.89
CA LEU A 14 -38.98 4.60 -7.03
C LEU A 14 -39.56 3.83 -8.21
N PHE A 15 -40.34 2.78 -7.95
CA PHE A 15 -40.81 1.85 -8.98
C PHE A 15 -42.33 1.86 -9.16
N GLY A 16 -43.08 2.52 -8.27
CA GLY A 16 -44.55 2.51 -8.30
C GLY A 16 -45.10 1.08 -8.19
N GLU A 17 -46.15 0.77 -8.96
CA GLU A 17 -46.73 -0.57 -9.05
C GLU A 17 -45.96 -1.52 -9.99
N GLN A 18 -45.07 -0.98 -10.84
CA GLN A 18 -44.26 -1.78 -11.73
C GLN A 18 -43.11 -2.45 -10.95
N LYS A 19 -43.14 -3.78 -10.86
CA LYS A 19 -42.14 -4.57 -10.09
C LYS A 19 -40.77 -4.71 -10.78
N LEU A 20 -40.60 -4.18 -11.99
CA LEU A 20 -39.39 -4.28 -12.82
C LEU A 20 -38.61 -2.96 -12.83
N SER A 21 -37.30 -3.03 -12.60
CA SER A 21 -36.44 -1.83 -12.60
C SER A 21 -35.85 -1.56 -14.00
N THR A 22 -36.41 -0.58 -14.71
CA THR A 22 -35.85 -0.02 -15.96
C THR A 22 -34.82 1.08 -15.73
N HIS A 23 -34.73 1.59 -14.51
CA HIS A 23 -33.81 2.66 -14.10
C HIS A 23 -32.33 2.32 -14.36
N PRO A 24 -31.45 3.32 -14.59
CA PRO A 24 -30.02 3.05 -14.62
C PRO A 24 -29.53 2.50 -13.28
N VAL A 25 -28.39 1.80 -13.27
CA VAL A 25 -27.74 1.39 -12.02
C VAL A 25 -27.26 2.63 -11.24
N PRO A 26 -27.14 2.56 -9.90
CA PRO A 26 -26.66 3.69 -9.11
C PRO A 26 -25.27 4.18 -9.53
N GLU A 27 -25.07 5.48 -9.38
CA GLU A 27 -23.86 6.17 -9.84
C GLU A 27 -22.60 5.83 -9.03
N TYR A 28 -22.74 5.37 -7.79
CA TYR A 28 -21.62 4.96 -6.94
C TYR A 28 -20.98 3.61 -7.35
N MET A 29 -21.49 2.96 -8.41
CA MET A 29 -20.99 1.69 -8.93
C MET A 29 -19.96 1.91 -10.05
N GLU A 30 -18.71 1.49 -9.83
CA GLU A 30 -17.58 1.71 -10.75
C GLU A 30 -17.76 1.07 -12.14
N ALA A 31 -18.33 -0.14 -12.21
CA ALA A 31 -18.39 -0.93 -13.45
C ALA A 31 -19.75 -0.89 -14.17
N GLY A 32 -20.76 -0.22 -13.61
CA GLY A 32 -22.12 -0.21 -14.15
C GLY A 32 -22.82 -1.59 -14.23
N GLU A 33 -22.17 -2.66 -13.77
CA GLU A 33 -22.65 -4.03 -13.91
C GLU A 33 -22.79 -4.73 -12.54
N ILE A 34 -23.89 -5.47 -12.39
CA ILE A 34 -24.08 -6.41 -11.28
C ILE A 34 -23.37 -7.71 -11.67
N PRO A 35 -22.56 -8.35 -10.80
CA PRO A 35 -21.83 -9.57 -11.13
C PRO A 35 -22.74 -10.79 -11.35
N ARG A 36 -23.44 -10.84 -12.50
CA ARG A 36 -24.51 -11.82 -12.80
C ARG A 36 -24.04 -13.27 -12.68
N TYR A 37 -22.86 -13.56 -13.23
CA TYR A 37 -22.36 -14.95 -13.35
C TYR A 37 -21.53 -15.41 -12.16
N LYS A 38 -21.17 -14.50 -11.25
CA LYS A 38 -20.23 -14.81 -10.18
C LYS A 38 -20.92 -15.14 -8.85
N HIS A 39 -22.18 -14.71 -8.71
CA HIS A 39 -22.96 -14.95 -7.51
C HIS A 39 -24.18 -15.83 -7.74
N CYS A 40 -24.28 -16.58 -8.84
CA CYS A 40 -25.35 -17.56 -9.01
C CYS A 40 -26.81 -17.01 -8.95
N LEU A 41 -27.02 -15.70 -9.16
CA LEU A 41 -28.37 -15.10 -9.16
C LEU A 41 -29.13 -15.43 -10.44
N ASN A 42 -30.39 -15.80 -10.30
CA ASN A 42 -31.32 -15.88 -11.43
C ASN A 42 -31.77 -14.47 -11.90
N LYS A 43 -32.52 -14.38 -13.01
CA LYS A 43 -32.99 -13.10 -13.56
C LYS A 43 -33.80 -12.27 -12.56
N ALA A 44 -34.63 -12.92 -11.72
CA ALA A 44 -35.41 -12.24 -10.70
C ALA A 44 -34.51 -11.67 -9.59
N GLY A 45 -33.55 -12.46 -9.10
CA GLY A 45 -32.56 -12.04 -8.11
C GLY A 45 -31.73 -10.85 -8.58
N VAL A 46 -31.31 -10.83 -9.85
CA VAL A 46 -30.60 -9.67 -10.44
C VAL A 46 -31.47 -8.40 -10.41
N ASN A 47 -32.77 -8.51 -10.72
CA ASN A 47 -33.70 -7.39 -10.62
C ASN A 47 -33.87 -6.93 -9.16
N SER A 48 -33.96 -7.86 -8.21
CA SER A 48 -34.03 -7.57 -6.78
C SER A 48 -32.78 -6.84 -6.28
N VAL A 49 -31.57 -7.32 -6.62
CA VAL A 49 -30.31 -6.62 -6.29
C VAL A 49 -30.32 -5.19 -6.83
N LYS A 50 -30.72 -5.01 -8.10
CA LYS A 50 -30.80 -3.68 -8.71
C LYS A 50 -31.75 -2.75 -7.95
N LYS A 51 -32.92 -3.24 -7.54
CA LYS A 51 -33.88 -2.46 -6.75
C LYS A 51 -33.31 -2.07 -5.38
N ILE A 52 -32.70 -3.03 -4.68
CA ILE A 52 -32.09 -2.80 -3.37
C ILE A 52 -30.99 -1.74 -3.47
N LEU A 53 -30.09 -1.84 -4.45
CA LEU A 53 -29.02 -0.87 -4.68
C LEU A 53 -29.56 0.54 -4.95
N LEU A 54 -30.63 0.68 -5.73
CA LEU A 54 -31.29 1.97 -5.97
C LEU A 54 -31.91 2.55 -4.70
N CYS A 55 -32.58 1.72 -3.90
CA CYS A 55 -33.11 2.14 -2.60
C CYS A 55 -31.99 2.59 -1.66
N LEU A 56 -30.87 1.85 -1.60
CA LEU A 56 -29.71 2.19 -0.78
C LEU A 56 -29.09 3.53 -1.21
N GLY A 57 -28.95 3.78 -2.51
CA GLY A 57 -28.45 5.06 -3.02
C GLY A 57 -29.33 6.25 -2.64
N LYS A 58 -30.66 6.07 -2.65
CA LYS A 58 -31.61 7.10 -2.22
C LYS A 58 -31.61 7.30 -0.70
N TYR A 59 -31.39 6.24 0.06
CA TYR A 59 -31.38 6.29 1.52
C TYR A 59 -30.06 6.86 2.08
N PHE A 60 -28.95 6.67 1.39
CA PHE A 60 -27.61 7.14 1.76
C PHE A 60 -27.05 8.14 0.73
N PRO A 61 -27.53 9.40 0.72
CA PRO A 61 -27.12 10.39 -0.28
C PRO A 61 -25.64 10.76 -0.22
N GLU A 62 -25.00 10.60 0.95
CA GLU A 62 -23.56 10.87 1.15
C GLU A 62 -22.65 9.80 0.49
N MET A 63 -23.21 8.65 0.10
CA MET A 63 -22.45 7.56 -0.50
C MET A 63 -22.18 7.85 -1.97
N ASN A 64 -20.94 8.22 -2.30
CA ASN A 64 -20.53 8.58 -3.67
C ASN A 64 -19.73 7.51 -4.39
N PHE A 65 -19.11 6.56 -3.68
CA PHE A 65 -18.31 5.51 -4.31
C PHE A 65 -18.21 4.28 -3.41
N CYS A 66 -18.75 3.15 -3.87
CA CYS A 66 -18.78 1.93 -3.09
C CYS A 66 -18.77 0.66 -3.98
N PRO A 67 -17.60 0.24 -4.50
CA PRO A 67 -17.49 -0.84 -5.49
C PRO A 67 -17.89 -2.22 -4.95
N ILE A 68 -17.84 -2.42 -3.64
CA ILE A 68 -18.18 -3.71 -3.00
C ILE A 68 -19.68 -3.94 -2.82
N LEU A 69 -20.47 -2.88 -2.83
CA LEU A 69 -21.89 -2.96 -2.45
C LEU A 69 -22.70 -3.89 -3.37
N PRO A 70 -22.52 -3.87 -4.70
CA PRO A 70 -23.23 -4.79 -5.58
C PRO A 70 -22.97 -6.26 -5.26
N ALA A 71 -21.73 -6.62 -4.94
CA ALA A 71 -21.36 -7.98 -4.58
C ALA A 71 -21.92 -8.37 -3.20
N LEU A 72 -21.82 -7.49 -2.20
CA LEU A 72 -22.39 -7.73 -0.86
C LEU A 72 -23.91 -7.91 -0.90
N VAL A 73 -24.63 -7.04 -1.61
CA VAL A 73 -26.08 -7.18 -1.79
C VAL A 73 -26.41 -8.49 -2.51
N SER A 74 -25.63 -8.86 -3.54
CA SER A 74 -25.82 -10.12 -4.25
C SER A 74 -25.65 -11.34 -3.36
N LEU A 75 -24.61 -11.36 -2.51
CA LEU A 75 -24.35 -12.48 -1.61
C LEU A 75 -25.38 -12.55 -0.48
N ILE A 76 -25.68 -11.42 0.18
CA ILE A 76 -26.62 -11.37 1.32
C ILE A 76 -28.05 -11.73 0.86
N LEU A 77 -28.43 -11.36 -0.36
CA LEU A 77 -29.74 -11.69 -0.91
C LEU A 77 -30.00 -13.20 -0.99
N HIS A 78 -28.98 -14.05 -1.16
CA HIS A 78 -29.15 -15.51 -1.17
C HIS A 78 -29.67 -16.06 0.15
N PHE A 79 -29.43 -15.35 1.24
CA PHE A 79 -29.75 -15.79 2.61
C PHE A 79 -30.83 -14.92 3.25
N SER A 80 -31.39 -13.96 2.50
CA SER A 80 -32.47 -13.10 2.96
C SER A 80 -33.82 -13.68 2.56
N GLN A 81 -34.82 -13.57 3.44
CA GLN A 81 -36.20 -13.98 3.17
C GLN A 81 -36.82 -13.14 2.05
N ASP A 82 -36.52 -11.83 2.03
CA ASP A 82 -37.03 -10.89 1.04
C ASP A 82 -36.05 -9.73 0.78
N GLU A 83 -36.43 -8.85 -0.16
CA GLU A 83 -35.64 -7.66 -0.52
C GLU A 83 -35.49 -6.69 0.66
N ALA A 84 -36.47 -6.62 1.56
CA ALA A 84 -36.49 -5.70 2.69
C ALA A 84 -35.51 -6.12 3.79
N GLU A 85 -35.40 -7.42 4.07
CA GLU A 85 -34.40 -7.99 4.98
C GLU A 85 -32.98 -7.79 4.44
N CYS A 86 -32.76 -8.02 3.14
CA CYS A 86 -31.47 -7.75 2.52
C CYS A 86 -31.10 -6.26 2.62
N PHE A 87 -32.04 -5.36 2.30
CA PHE A 87 -31.86 -3.92 2.43
C PHE A 87 -31.53 -3.52 3.87
N TYR A 88 -32.26 -4.05 4.84
CA TYR A 88 -32.03 -3.80 6.26
C TYR A 88 -30.64 -4.24 6.70
N SER A 89 -30.27 -5.48 6.41
CA SER A 89 -28.97 -6.06 6.78
C SER A 89 -27.81 -5.27 6.18
N VAL A 90 -27.89 -4.92 4.90
CA VAL A 90 -26.85 -4.11 4.23
C VAL A 90 -26.81 -2.69 4.79
N SER A 91 -27.97 -2.07 5.07
CA SER A 91 -28.04 -0.74 5.71
C SER A 91 -27.38 -0.74 7.09
N ARG A 92 -27.49 -1.83 7.85
CA ARG A 92 -26.80 -1.99 9.14
C ARG A 92 -25.29 -2.03 8.98
N LEU A 93 -24.77 -2.65 7.92
CA LEU A 93 -23.32 -2.65 7.62
C LEU A 93 -22.82 -1.26 7.20
N ILE A 94 -23.62 -0.51 6.43
CA ILE A 94 -23.31 0.87 6.02
C ILE A 94 -23.27 1.80 7.23
N CYS A 95 -24.30 1.74 8.09
CA CYS A 95 -24.38 2.60 9.28
C CYS A 95 -23.41 2.20 10.41
N TYR A 96 -22.67 1.10 10.26
CA TYR A 96 -21.83 0.59 11.34
C TYR A 96 -20.61 1.50 11.53
N ASN A 97 -20.56 2.21 12.66
CA ASN A 97 -19.57 3.25 12.93
C ASN A 97 -18.67 2.92 14.13
N ASP A 98 -18.10 1.71 14.16
CA ASP A 98 -17.03 1.36 15.09
C ASP A 98 -15.67 1.49 14.37
N PRO A 99 -14.74 2.33 14.86
CA PRO A 99 -13.43 2.48 14.25
C PRO A 99 -12.65 1.16 14.20
N ASN A 100 -12.84 0.24 15.14
CA ASN A 100 -12.16 -1.05 15.17
C ASN A 100 -12.83 -2.11 14.29
N LYS A 101 -14.05 -1.86 13.80
CA LYS A 101 -14.84 -2.86 13.08
C LYS A 101 -15.73 -2.23 12.01
N ARG A 102 -15.12 -1.47 11.09
CA ARG A 102 -15.79 -0.97 9.87
C ARG A 102 -16.06 -2.11 8.87
N TYR A 103 -17.05 -1.87 8.01
CA TYR A 103 -17.42 -2.78 6.92
C TYR A 103 -17.26 -2.10 5.56
N ILE A 104 -18.03 -1.04 5.31
CA ILE A 104 -18.19 -0.48 3.97
C ILE A 104 -17.56 0.91 3.88
N ASP A 105 -16.56 1.07 2.99
CA ASP A 105 -16.06 2.37 2.58
C ASP A 105 -17.08 3.02 1.63
N GLN A 106 -17.61 4.20 2.00
CA GLN A 106 -18.75 4.84 1.31
C GLN A 106 -18.33 5.96 0.35
N THR A 107 -17.06 6.37 0.41
CA THR A 107 -16.52 7.47 -0.39
C THR A 107 -15.30 7.04 -1.17
N PHE A 108 -15.03 7.75 -2.27
CA PHE A 108 -13.85 7.49 -3.08
C PHE A 108 -12.56 7.68 -2.29
N LEU A 109 -12.51 8.72 -1.43
CA LEU A 109 -11.39 8.98 -0.54
C LEU A 109 -11.12 7.82 0.42
N THR A 110 -12.16 7.27 1.05
CA THR A 110 -12.02 6.11 1.95
C THR A 110 -11.59 4.86 1.21
N TYR A 111 -12.14 4.63 0.02
CA TYR A 111 -11.73 3.50 -0.83
C TYR A 111 -10.25 3.62 -1.26
N ARG A 112 -9.80 4.81 -1.67
CA ARG A 112 -8.40 5.03 -2.05
C ARG A 112 -7.45 4.84 -0.87
N ALA A 113 -7.83 5.34 0.30
CA ALA A 113 -7.05 5.12 1.52
C ALA A 113 -6.96 3.62 1.88
N SER A 114 -8.00 2.81 1.64
CA SER A 114 -7.93 1.37 1.87
C SER A 114 -7.07 0.64 0.83
N CYS A 115 -7.10 1.07 -0.43
CA CYS A 115 -6.17 0.58 -1.47
C CYS A 115 -4.70 0.86 -1.12
N MET A 116 -4.38 2.08 -0.68
CA MET A 116 -3.02 2.42 -0.21
C MET A 116 -2.63 1.61 1.03
N THR A 117 -3.56 1.44 1.99
CA THR A 117 -3.31 0.60 3.17
C THR A 117 -2.98 -0.84 2.78
N PHE A 118 -3.67 -1.39 1.77
CA PHE A 118 -3.30 -2.69 1.23
C PHE A 118 -1.94 -2.69 0.53
N GLY A 119 -1.63 -1.65 -0.26
CA GLY A 119 -0.31 -1.47 -0.87
C GLY A 119 0.82 -1.53 0.16
N ASP A 120 0.71 -0.77 1.25
CA ASP A 120 1.67 -0.76 2.36
C ASP A 120 1.84 -2.16 2.99
N LEU A 121 0.74 -2.91 3.16
CA LEU A 121 0.79 -4.30 3.66
C LEU A 121 1.47 -5.23 2.65
N ALA A 122 1.13 -5.12 1.37
CA ALA A 122 1.71 -5.92 0.30
C ALA A 122 3.23 -5.72 0.19
N ASN A 123 3.70 -4.49 0.42
CA ASN A 123 5.13 -4.15 0.46
C ASN A 123 5.89 -4.86 1.59
N ARG A 124 5.21 -5.14 2.71
CA ARG A 124 5.78 -5.90 3.84
C ARG A 124 5.80 -7.41 3.56
N CYS A 125 4.78 -7.93 2.88
CA CYS A 125 4.61 -9.37 2.69
C CYS A 125 5.37 -9.95 1.48
N CYS A 126 5.34 -9.30 0.31
CA CYS A 126 5.87 -9.89 -0.93
C CYS A 126 6.54 -8.86 -1.84
N ARG A 127 7.79 -8.49 -1.49
CA ARG A 127 8.58 -7.46 -2.19
C ARG A 127 8.96 -7.81 -3.63
N GLY A 128 9.11 -9.10 -3.95
CA GLY A 128 9.50 -9.57 -5.30
C GLY A 128 8.45 -9.28 -6.37
N ILE A 129 7.17 -9.56 -6.08
CA ILE A 129 6.05 -9.30 -7.00
C ILE A 129 5.90 -7.79 -7.22
N ARG A 130 5.96 -7.01 -6.13
CA ARG A 130 5.90 -5.55 -6.17
C ARG A 130 7.00 -4.94 -7.05
N LYS A 131 8.23 -5.44 -6.92
CA LYS A 131 9.34 -5.07 -7.79
C LYS A 131 9.04 -5.40 -9.26
N LEU A 132 8.52 -6.59 -9.57
CA LEU A 132 8.23 -6.98 -10.96
C LEU A 132 7.22 -6.01 -11.58
N ILE A 133 6.14 -5.69 -10.86
CA ILE A 133 5.15 -4.71 -11.31
C ILE A 133 5.79 -3.33 -11.47
N ALA A 134 6.57 -2.87 -10.49
CA ALA A 134 7.26 -1.58 -10.55
C ALA A 134 8.34 -1.51 -11.63
N SER A 135 8.93 -2.62 -12.04
CA SER A 135 9.88 -2.68 -13.15
C SER A 135 9.18 -2.67 -14.51
N SER A 136 7.85 -2.83 -14.52
CA SER A 136 7.01 -2.73 -15.71
C SER A 136 6.48 -1.30 -15.90
N HIS A 137 5.88 -1.04 -17.08
CA HIS A 137 5.18 0.23 -17.32
C HIS A 137 3.83 0.32 -16.60
N GLN A 138 3.34 -0.76 -15.98
CA GLN A 138 2.02 -0.81 -15.34
C GLN A 138 2.00 -0.02 -14.02
N ASN A 139 0.83 0.52 -13.70
CA ASN A 139 0.60 1.30 -12.50
C ASN A 139 0.38 0.37 -11.29
N LEU A 140 1.28 0.49 -10.30
CA LEU A 140 1.25 -0.32 -9.08
C LEU A 140 -0.02 -0.08 -8.24
N PHE A 141 -0.47 1.19 -8.16
CA PHE A 141 -1.69 1.54 -7.45
C PHE A 141 -2.92 0.92 -8.11
N GLU A 142 -3.00 0.95 -9.44
CA GLU A 142 -4.11 0.30 -10.15
C GLU A 142 -4.17 -1.20 -9.89
N PHE A 143 -3.02 -1.87 -9.88
CA PHE A 143 -2.97 -3.28 -9.52
C PHE A 143 -3.51 -3.53 -8.10
N TYR A 144 -3.07 -2.75 -7.11
CA TYR A 144 -3.55 -2.90 -5.74
C TYR A 144 -4.99 -2.45 -5.54
N SER A 145 -5.54 -1.58 -6.40
CA SER A 145 -6.92 -1.10 -6.28
C SER A 145 -7.97 -2.22 -6.45
N ASP A 146 -7.60 -3.32 -7.12
CA ASP A 146 -8.46 -4.49 -7.30
C ASP A 146 -8.49 -5.44 -6.08
N TRP A 147 -7.73 -5.17 -5.02
CA TRP A 147 -7.55 -6.09 -3.88
C TRP A 147 -8.86 -6.63 -3.29
N ILE A 148 -9.87 -5.76 -3.20
CA ILE A 148 -11.18 -6.09 -2.64
C ILE A 148 -12.08 -6.79 -3.67
N MET A 149 -11.84 -6.51 -4.95
CA MET A 149 -12.51 -7.17 -6.08
C MET A 149 -12.01 -8.60 -6.24
N TRP A 150 -10.76 -8.90 -5.89
CA TRP A 150 -10.29 -10.29 -5.81
C TRP A 150 -11.20 -11.13 -4.91
N ILE A 151 -11.63 -10.57 -3.78
CA ILE A 151 -12.46 -11.26 -2.80
C ILE A 151 -13.92 -11.32 -3.24
N PHE A 152 -14.53 -10.17 -3.53
CA PHE A 152 -15.98 -10.08 -3.72
C PHE A 152 -16.41 -10.21 -5.17
N ALA A 153 -15.53 -9.95 -6.12
CA ALA A 153 -15.83 -10.15 -7.52
C ALA A 153 -15.19 -11.44 -8.03
N ASP A 154 -13.90 -11.71 -7.87
CA ASP A 154 -13.22 -12.78 -8.62
C ASP A 154 -13.22 -14.14 -7.94
N LEU A 155 -13.40 -14.20 -6.62
CA LEU A 155 -13.40 -15.45 -5.88
C LEU A 155 -14.63 -16.32 -6.22
N PRO A 156 -14.49 -17.65 -6.39
CA PRO A 156 -15.63 -18.52 -6.61
C PRO A 156 -16.68 -18.41 -5.50
N PHE A 157 -17.96 -18.55 -5.87
CA PHE A 157 -19.10 -18.31 -4.96
C PHE A 157 -18.99 -19.04 -3.62
N THR A 158 -18.61 -20.32 -3.63
CA THR A 158 -18.48 -21.13 -2.40
C THR A 158 -17.40 -20.60 -1.47
N TYR A 159 -16.31 -20.05 -2.00
CA TYR A 159 -15.24 -19.43 -1.22
C TYR A 159 -15.66 -18.04 -0.73
N ALA A 160 -16.31 -17.25 -1.58
CA ALA A 160 -16.79 -15.90 -1.25
C ALA A 160 -17.77 -15.91 -0.07
N ILE A 161 -18.67 -16.90 0.02
CA ILE A 161 -19.57 -17.06 1.18
C ILE A 161 -18.78 -17.31 2.46
N ARG A 162 -17.76 -18.19 2.43
CA ARG A 162 -16.96 -18.47 3.64
C ARG A 162 -16.19 -17.25 4.11
N VAL A 163 -15.70 -16.43 3.18
CA VAL A 163 -15.10 -15.13 3.52
C VAL A 163 -16.14 -14.18 4.08
N LEU A 164 -17.35 -14.15 3.52
CA LEU A 164 -18.46 -13.33 4.01
C LEU A 164 -18.82 -13.65 5.46
N ASP A 165 -18.93 -14.93 5.83
CA ASP A 165 -19.27 -15.37 7.19
C ASP A 165 -18.32 -14.74 8.22
N VAL A 166 -17.03 -14.84 7.94
CA VAL A 166 -15.99 -14.33 8.82
C VAL A 166 -15.93 -12.80 8.77
N TYR A 167 -16.12 -12.21 7.59
CA TYR A 167 -16.14 -10.75 7.43
C TYR A 167 -17.26 -10.12 8.24
N LEU A 168 -18.47 -10.70 8.26
CA LEU A 168 -19.60 -10.22 9.06
C LEU A 168 -19.31 -10.31 10.57
N LEU A 169 -18.44 -11.22 11.01
CA LEU A 169 -18.04 -11.36 12.42
C LEU A 169 -16.87 -10.46 12.81
N GLU A 170 -15.88 -10.27 11.95
CA GLU A 170 -14.58 -9.65 12.31
C GLU A 170 -14.38 -8.25 11.71
N GLY A 171 -15.12 -7.91 10.64
CA GLY A 171 -15.01 -6.67 9.89
C GLY A 171 -13.84 -6.63 8.91
N TYR A 172 -13.50 -5.42 8.47
CA TYR A 172 -12.55 -5.15 7.38
C TYR A 172 -11.17 -5.83 7.49
N LYS A 173 -10.67 -6.09 8.71
CA LYS A 173 -9.34 -6.68 8.93
C LYS A 173 -9.19 -8.02 8.22
N VAL A 174 -10.27 -8.79 8.14
CA VAL A 174 -10.26 -10.11 7.49
C VAL A 174 -10.08 -9.99 5.99
N LEU A 175 -10.60 -8.95 5.35
CA LEU A 175 -10.40 -8.73 3.92
C LEU A 175 -8.91 -8.53 3.59
N TYR A 176 -8.18 -7.75 4.40
CA TYR A 176 -6.74 -7.60 4.21
C TYR A 176 -5.98 -8.91 4.37
N ARG A 177 -6.40 -9.81 5.28
CA ARG A 177 -5.78 -11.14 5.44
C ARG A 177 -5.90 -11.96 4.16
N PHE A 178 -7.10 -12.05 3.60
CA PHE A 178 -7.34 -12.79 2.36
C PHE A 178 -6.58 -12.18 1.17
N ALA A 179 -6.58 -10.84 1.05
CA ALA A 179 -5.84 -10.17 0.00
C ALA A 179 -4.32 -10.41 0.08
N VAL A 180 -3.74 -10.40 1.29
CA VAL A 180 -2.32 -10.76 1.51
C VAL A 180 -2.06 -12.23 1.15
N ILE A 181 -2.98 -13.14 1.48
CA ILE A 181 -2.85 -14.55 1.08
C ILE A 181 -2.88 -14.70 -0.45
N PHE A 182 -3.83 -14.06 -1.13
CA PHE A 182 -3.88 -14.12 -2.59
C PHE A 182 -2.63 -13.53 -3.22
N PHE A 183 -2.17 -12.39 -2.71
CA PHE A 183 -0.95 -11.75 -3.20
C PHE A 183 0.30 -12.62 -2.96
N SER A 184 0.41 -13.26 -1.79
CA SER A 184 1.57 -14.11 -1.45
C SER A 184 1.58 -15.47 -2.13
N ALA A 185 0.40 -16.01 -2.44
CA ALA A 185 0.27 -17.26 -3.19
C ALA A 185 0.34 -17.06 -4.72
N PHE A 186 0.21 -15.83 -5.20
CA PHE A 186 0.30 -15.51 -6.62
C PHE A 186 1.74 -15.72 -7.11
N ILE A 187 1.88 -16.59 -8.10
CA ILE A 187 3.16 -16.85 -8.77
C ILE A 187 3.17 -15.99 -10.05
N PRO A 188 3.83 -14.82 -10.04
CA PRO A 188 3.95 -14.04 -11.27
C PRO A 188 4.88 -14.75 -12.26
N PRO A 189 4.78 -14.43 -13.57
CA PRO A 189 5.79 -14.81 -14.54
C PRO A 189 7.19 -14.34 -14.12
N GLN A 190 8.23 -15.11 -14.48
CA GLN A 190 9.60 -14.86 -13.99
C GLN A 190 10.22 -13.59 -14.57
N LYS A 191 9.75 -13.11 -15.73
CA LYS A 191 10.24 -11.89 -16.38
C LYS A 191 9.07 -10.97 -16.71
N VAL A 192 9.32 -9.67 -16.63
CA VAL A 192 8.35 -8.63 -17.02
C VAL A 192 7.95 -8.77 -18.49
N ALA A 193 8.87 -9.19 -19.37
CA ALA A 193 8.60 -9.42 -20.79
C ALA A 193 7.56 -10.52 -21.04
N ASP A 194 7.34 -11.41 -20.07
CA ASP A 194 6.40 -12.53 -20.18
C ASP A 194 4.98 -12.15 -19.67
N VAL A 195 4.77 -10.89 -19.24
CA VAL A 195 3.51 -10.42 -18.63
C VAL A 195 2.82 -9.44 -19.57
N GLU A 196 1.61 -9.78 -20.02
CA GLU A 196 0.74 -8.83 -20.71
C GLU A 196 0.07 -7.87 -19.71
N ASP A 197 -0.55 -8.40 -18.65
CA ASP A 197 -1.26 -7.64 -17.62
C ASP A 197 -1.29 -8.38 -16.27
N PHE A 198 -0.59 -7.84 -15.27
CA PHE A 198 -0.55 -8.43 -13.93
C PHE A 198 -1.94 -8.49 -13.29
N ARG A 199 -2.83 -7.53 -13.58
CA ARG A 199 -4.20 -7.49 -13.02
C ARG A 199 -5.01 -8.67 -13.54
N THR A 200 -4.95 -8.91 -14.85
CA THR A 200 -5.63 -10.03 -15.48
C THR A 200 -5.09 -11.38 -14.98
N ASP A 201 -3.78 -11.51 -14.78
CA ASP A 201 -3.19 -12.75 -14.26
C ASP A 201 -3.58 -13.03 -12.80
N MET A 202 -3.54 -12.00 -11.93
CA MET A 202 -4.04 -12.12 -10.56
C MET A 202 -5.52 -12.51 -10.54
N LYS A 203 -6.34 -11.87 -11.38
CA LYS A 203 -7.76 -12.19 -11.52
C LYS A 203 -7.98 -13.65 -11.94
N ARG A 204 -7.23 -14.15 -12.93
CA ARG A 204 -7.30 -15.56 -13.37
C ARG A 204 -6.88 -16.51 -12.25
N PHE A 205 -5.83 -16.18 -11.51
CA PHE A 205 -5.37 -16.96 -10.36
C PHE A 205 -6.47 -17.09 -9.30
N VAL A 206 -7.07 -15.98 -8.90
CA VAL A 206 -8.13 -15.96 -7.87
C VAL A 206 -9.39 -16.71 -8.32
N GLN A 207 -9.79 -16.55 -9.60
CA GLN A 207 -10.91 -17.32 -10.17
C GLN A 207 -10.67 -18.83 -10.18
N ASN A 208 -9.41 -19.26 -10.24
CA ASN A 208 -9.01 -20.67 -10.26
C ASN A 208 -8.44 -21.15 -8.91
N VAL A 209 -8.68 -20.42 -7.81
CA VAL A 209 -8.13 -20.76 -6.48
C VAL A 209 -8.43 -22.19 -6.04
N ALA A 210 -9.56 -22.76 -6.48
CA ALA A 210 -9.96 -24.13 -6.18
C ALA A 210 -8.98 -25.19 -6.72
N ARG A 211 -8.17 -24.86 -7.73
CA ARG A 211 -7.08 -25.73 -8.22
C ARG A 211 -5.88 -25.76 -7.29
N HIS A 212 -5.77 -24.77 -6.40
CA HIS A 212 -4.62 -24.58 -5.52
C HIS A 212 -4.93 -24.94 -4.07
N CYS A 213 -6.18 -24.76 -3.61
CA CYS A 213 -6.61 -25.19 -2.27
C CYS A 213 -8.12 -25.21 -2.06
N THR A 214 -8.55 -25.93 -1.01
CA THR A 214 -9.94 -25.90 -0.52
C THR A 214 -10.26 -24.59 0.20
N ALA A 215 -11.56 -24.34 0.45
CA ALA A 215 -12.01 -23.14 1.16
C ALA A 215 -11.56 -23.18 2.64
N GLU A 216 -11.59 -24.34 3.27
CA GLU A 216 -11.15 -24.59 4.64
C GLU A 216 -9.67 -24.25 4.81
N ASN A 217 -8.83 -24.78 3.92
CA ASN A 217 -7.40 -24.53 3.94
C ASN A 217 -7.08 -23.05 3.65
N LEU A 218 -7.86 -22.39 2.80
CA LEU A 218 -7.73 -20.94 2.57
C LEU A 218 -8.02 -20.13 3.85
N LEU A 219 -9.10 -20.46 4.56
CA LEU A 219 -9.46 -19.83 5.83
C LEU A 219 -8.36 -20.04 6.89
N GLU A 220 -7.95 -21.28 7.10
CA GLU A 220 -6.88 -21.62 8.05
C GLU A 220 -5.63 -20.79 7.78
N ARG A 221 -5.19 -20.74 6.52
CA ARG A 221 -4.02 -19.93 6.13
C ARG A 221 -4.23 -18.44 6.35
N ALA A 222 -5.39 -17.88 6.00
CA ALA A 222 -5.68 -16.46 6.20
C ALA A 222 -5.60 -16.04 7.68
N PHE A 223 -5.98 -16.93 8.60
CA PHE A 223 -5.90 -16.67 10.04
C PHE A 223 -4.52 -16.88 10.63
N LEU A 224 -3.69 -17.75 10.03
CA LEU A 224 -2.30 -17.95 10.41
C LEU A 224 -1.37 -16.83 9.94
N VAL A 225 -1.74 -16.07 8.90
CA VAL A 225 -0.95 -14.92 8.45
C VAL A 225 -0.89 -13.88 9.58
N PRO A 226 0.32 -13.55 10.08
CA PRO A 226 0.43 -12.42 10.97
C PRO A 226 0.17 -11.16 10.15
N ILE A 227 -0.64 -10.27 10.69
CA ILE A 227 -0.98 -8.99 10.06
C ILE A 227 -1.16 -7.97 11.18
N ALA A 228 -0.87 -6.71 10.86
CA ALA A 228 -1.07 -5.56 11.73
C ALA A 228 -2.41 -5.64 12.50
N THR A 229 -2.37 -5.24 13.77
CA THR A 229 -3.53 -5.10 14.64
C THR A 229 -4.53 -4.09 14.05
N ARG A 230 -5.77 -4.10 14.55
CA ARG A 230 -6.80 -3.15 14.10
C ARG A 230 -6.38 -1.69 14.34
N ARG A 231 -5.72 -1.43 15.48
CA ARG A 231 -5.20 -0.10 15.81
C ARG A 231 -4.19 0.37 14.78
N GLU A 232 -3.25 -0.49 14.43
CA GLU A 232 -2.21 -0.23 13.45
C GLU A 232 -2.77 0.00 12.04
N LEU A 233 -3.66 -0.87 11.58
CA LEU A 233 -4.35 -0.70 10.30
C LEU A 233 -5.15 0.61 10.25
N ASN A 234 -5.76 1.01 11.36
CA ASN A 234 -6.47 2.28 11.46
C ASN A 234 -5.53 3.49 11.43
N LEU A 235 -4.36 3.42 12.08
CA LEU A 235 -3.36 4.48 12.02
C LEU A 235 -2.84 4.64 10.59
N LEU A 236 -2.49 3.54 9.93
CA LEU A 236 -2.04 3.53 8.55
C LEU A 236 -3.10 4.09 7.60
N PHE A 237 -4.34 3.62 7.73
CA PHE A 237 -5.47 4.10 6.94
C PHE A 237 -5.71 5.61 7.13
N LYS A 238 -5.65 6.10 8.37
CA LYS A 238 -5.79 7.54 8.66
C LYS A 238 -4.65 8.35 8.05
N ALA A 239 -3.41 7.89 8.15
CA ALA A 239 -2.25 8.56 7.55
C ALA A 239 -2.40 8.65 6.03
N ASN A 240 -2.74 7.54 5.37
CA ASN A 240 -2.99 7.50 3.93
C ASN A 240 -4.14 8.43 3.51
N LYS A 241 -5.24 8.44 4.28
CA LYS A 241 -6.37 9.34 4.03
C LYS A 241 -5.97 10.82 4.12
N VAL A 242 -5.18 11.20 5.12
CA VAL A 242 -4.70 12.59 5.29
C VAL A 242 -3.82 13.01 4.12
N SER A 243 -2.89 12.18 3.67
CA SER A 243 -2.03 12.49 2.53
C SER A 243 -2.80 12.61 1.21
N LEU A 244 -3.84 11.79 1.00
CA LEU A 244 -4.76 11.96 -0.13
C LEU A 244 -5.49 13.31 -0.08
N MET A 245 -5.94 13.74 1.10
CA MET A 245 -6.58 15.05 1.28
C MET A 245 -5.60 16.20 0.97
N GLN A 246 -4.35 16.10 1.43
CA GLN A 246 -3.29 17.08 1.14
C GLN A 246 -2.97 17.17 -0.35
N LYS A 247 -2.99 16.04 -1.08
CA LYS A 247 -2.84 16.03 -2.55
C LYS A 247 -4.02 16.67 -3.29
N GLY A 248 -5.08 17.10 -2.61
CA GLY A 248 -6.21 17.81 -3.21
C GLY A 248 -7.37 16.91 -3.65
N TRP A 249 -7.39 15.62 -3.27
CA TRP A 249 -8.45 14.69 -3.70
C TRP A 249 -9.85 15.00 -3.19
N PHE A 250 -10.01 15.92 -2.22
CA PHE A 250 -11.34 16.36 -1.75
C PHE A 250 -12.03 17.32 -2.74
N LEU A 251 -11.28 18.08 -3.54
CA LEU A 251 -11.84 19.07 -4.48
C LEU A 251 -12.43 18.45 -5.76
N ASN A 252 -12.02 17.23 -6.14
CA ASN A 252 -12.45 16.58 -7.38
C ASN A 252 -13.77 15.77 -7.24
N VAL A 253 -14.41 15.82 -6.06
CA VAL A 253 -15.62 15.04 -5.75
C VAL A 253 -16.93 15.76 -6.14
N THR A 254 -16.88 17.04 -6.49
CA THR A 254 -18.04 17.81 -6.98
C THR A 254 -18.38 17.55 -8.45
N VAL A 255 -17.59 16.74 -9.16
CA VAL A 255 -17.82 16.43 -10.58
C VAL A 255 -18.52 15.08 -10.70
N SER A 256 -19.61 15.05 -11.48
CA SER A 256 -20.47 13.88 -11.70
C SER A 256 -19.69 12.57 -11.92
N PRO A 257 -20.10 11.45 -11.30
CA PRO A 257 -19.46 10.13 -11.41
C PRO A 257 -19.34 9.58 -12.84
N ARG A 258 -20.06 10.12 -13.84
CA ARG A 258 -19.86 9.75 -15.26
C ARG A 258 -18.54 10.28 -15.84
N VAL A 259 -18.00 11.35 -15.30
CA VAL A 259 -16.69 11.93 -15.68
C VAL A 259 -15.52 11.23 -14.96
N PHE A 260 -15.80 10.44 -13.92
CA PHE A 260 -14.77 9.70 -13.17
C PHE A 260 -14.10 8.57 -13.97
N SER A 261 -14.78 8.01 -14.98
CA SER A 261 -14.16 7.02 -15.90
C SER A 261 -12.97 7.60 -16.67
N SER A 262 -13.02 8.89 -17.00
CA SER A 262 -11.90 9.66 -17.56
C SER A 262 -10.85 10.08 -16.53
N TYR A 263 -11.22 10.32 -15.25
CA TYR A 263 -10.23 10.57 -14.17
C TYR A 263 -9.51 9.30 -13.69
N ARG A 264 -9.97 8.12 -14.10
CA ARG A 264 -9.20 6.86 -13.98
C ARG A 264 -7.83 6.99 -14.68
N GLN A 265 -7.75 7.79 -15.75
CA GLN A 265 -6.52 8.02 -16.52
C GLN A 265 -5.56 9.06 -15.93
N SER A 266 -5.96 9.84 -14.92
CA SER A 266 -5.08 10.81 -14.26
C SER A 266 -5.00 10.54 -12.75
N VAL A 267 -4.82 9.27 -12.37
CA VAL A 267 -3.94 9.05 -11.21
C VAL A 267 -2.64 9.67 -11.65
N ASP A 268 -2.30 10.87 -11.14
CA ASP A 268 -0.99 11.48 -11.37
C ASP A 268 0.06 10.50 -10.84
N THR A 269 0.38 9.51 -11.67
CA THR A 269 1.54 8.67 -11.53
C THR A 269 2.67 9.65 -11.54
N VAL A 270 3.47 9.60 -10.50
CA VAL A 270 4.71 10.34 -10.46
C VAL A 270 5.45 10.03 -11.77
N ASP A 271 5.63 11.06 -12.58
CA ASP A 271 6.30 10.91 -13.87
C ASP A 271 7.80 10.91 -13.63
N PHE A 272 8.39 9.72 -13.72
CA PHE A 272 9.83 9.54 -13.56
C PHE A 272 10.61 9.80 -14.86
N ASN A 273 9.93 10.04 -15.99
CA ASN A 273 10.61 10.20 -17.28
C ASN A 273 11.40 11.52 -17.39
N ASN A 274 10.96 12.55 -16.66
CA ASN A 274 11.59 13.87 -16.66
C ASN A 274 12.64 14.04 -15.54
N LEU A 275 12.98 12.97 -14.81
CA LEU A 275 13.97 13.03 -13.74
C LEU A 275 15.39 12.87 -14.29
N SER A 276 16.26 13.78 -13.85
CA SER A 276 17.70 13.71 -14.13
C SER A 276 18.44 13.20 -12.89
N SER A 277 18.86 11.94 -12.94
CA SER A 277 19.69 11.27 -11.93
C SER A 277 20.95 10.72 -12.60
N SER A 278 22.08 10.90 -11.92
CA SER A 278 23.38 10.30 -12.26
C SER A 278 23.57 8.91 -11.64
N VAL A 279 22.71 8.55 -10.67
CA VAL A 279 22.83 7.35 -9.84
C VAL A 279 21.90 6.23 -10.34
N VAL A 280 20.66 6.56 -10.70
CA VAL A 280 19.61 5.59 -11.11
C VAL A 280 18.90 6.00 -12.40
N THR A 281 18.48 5.00 -13.17
CA THR A 281 17.56 5.19 -14.30
C THR A 281 16.13 5.49 -13.81
N GLY A 282 15.27 6.01 -14.69
CA GLY A 282 13.85 6.24 -14.36
C GLY A 282 13.11 4.96 -13.92
N THR A 283 13.47 3.81 -14.48
CA THR A 283 12.92 2.51 -14.05
C THR A 283 13.40 2.10 -12.67
N GLU A 284 14.69 2.28 -12.37
CA GLU A 284 15.23 2.00 -11.03
C GLU A 284 14.62 2.93 -9.98
N MET A 285 14.45 4.22 -10.31
CA MET A 285 13.77 5.18 -9.44
C MET A 285 12.32 4.76 -9.17
N ARG A 286 11.58 4.29 -10.19
CA ARG A 286 10.22 3.75 -10.02
C ARG A 286 10.20 2.56 -9.04
N VAL A 287 11.21 1.70 -9.06
CA VAL A 287 11.31 0.58 -8.12
C VAL A 287 11.62 1.07 -6.70
N VAL A 288 12.49 2.06 -6.55
CA VAL A 288 12.75 2.71 -5.24
C VAL A 288 11.49 3.36 -4.69
N TRP A 289 10.75 4.12 -5.52
CA TRP A 289 9.48 4.74 -5.15
C TRP A 289 8.37 3.73 -4.88
N ALA A 290 8.45 2.54 -5.49
CA ALA A 290 7.57 1.45 -5.12
C ALA A 290 7.84 0.94 -3.71
N TRP A 291 8.98 1.20 -3.07
CA TRP A 291 9.24 0.69 -1.72
C TRP A 291 8.92 1.64 -0.59
N ILE A 292 8.82 2.94 -0.86
CA ILE A 292 8.43 3.90 0.16
C ILE A 292 6.94 3.76 0.50
N PRO A 293 6.52 4.15 1.72
CA PRO A 293 5.10 4.12 2.10
C PRO A 293 4.21 4.83 1.08
N GLU A 294 3.03 4.27 0.80
CA GLU A 294 2.15 4.73 -0.28
C GLU A 294 1.83 6.23 -0.16
N ARG A 295 1.60 6.71 1.06
CA ARG A 295 1.33 8.13 1.33
C ARG A 295 2.43 9.09 0.88
N PHE A 296 3.67 8.64 0.85
CA PHE A 296 4.81 9.41 0.40
C PHE A 296 5.04 9.22 -1.11
N ALA A 297 4.84 7.99 -1.61
CA ALA A 297 4.89 7.67 -3.03
C ALA A 297 3.85 8.41 -3.88
N LEU A 298 2.81 8.97 -3.25
CA LEU A 298 1.86 9.87 -3.91
C LEU A 298 2.49 11.11 -4.52
N PHE A 299 3.62 11.60 -4.02
CA PHE A 299 4.19 12.87 -4.42
C PHE A 299 5.50 12.66 -5.19
N SER A 300 5.81 13.61 -6.06
CA SER A 300 6.98 13.52 -6.93
C SER A 300 8.30 13.66 -6.16
N PRO A 301 9.35 12.93 -6.56
CA PRO A 301 10.69 13.10 -6.05
C PRO A 301 11.24 14.48 -6.38
N ILE A 302 12.01 15.05 -5.47
CA ILE A 302 12.78 16.28 -5.69
C ILE A 302 14.21 16.03 -5.26
N LYS A 303 15.17 16.29 -6.15
CA LYS A 303 16.59 16.16 -5.82
C LYS A 303 16.97 17.29 -4.86
N LEU A 304 17.37 16.92 -3.64
CA LEU A 304 17.84 17.84 -2.61
C LEU A 304 19.36 17.98 -2.67
N PHE A 305 20.06 16.86 -2.88
CA PHE A 305 21.51 16.83 -2.85
C PHE A 305 22.07 15.89 -3.93
N SER A 306 23.20 16.26 -4.54
CA SER A 306 24.05 15.38 -5.33
C SER A 306 25.51 15.70 -5.08
N THR A 307 26.37 14.69 -4.93
CA THR A 307 27.82 14.90 -4.82
C THR A 307 28.41 15.54 -6.08
N THR A 308 27.78 15.34 -7.25
CA THR A 308 28.22 15.94 -8.52
C THR A 308 27.95 17.44 -8.60
N GLU A 309 26.89 17.91 -7.93
CA GLU A 309 26.43 19.31 -7.98
C GLU A 309 26.91 20.11 -6.75
N HIS A 310 26.95 19.47 -5.58
CA HIS A 310 27.15 20.12 -4.28
C HIS A 310 28.43 19.68 -3.56
N GLY A 311 29.26 18.85 -4.19
CA GLY A 311 30.53 18.38 -3.67
C GLY A 311 30.42 17.28 -2.61
N GLU A 312 31.58 16.82 -2.16
CA GLU A 312 31.75 15.61 -1.33
C GLU A 312 32.03 16.00 0.13
N SER A 313 31.09 16.68 0.79
CA SER A 313 31.23 16.99 2.22
C SER A 313 29.92 16.80 2.98
N LEU A 314 30.01 16.26 4.20
CA LEU A 314 28.85 16.15 5.09
C LEU A 314 28.20 17.49 5.43
N ALA A 315 29.00 18.56 5.53
CA ALA A 315 28.47 19.90 5.78
C ALA A 315 27.51 20.34 4.66
N SER A 316 27.93 20.15 3.40
CA SER A 316 27.08 20.42 2.24
C SER A 316 25.84 19.51 2.22
N PHE A 317 26.01 18.22 2.51
CA PHE A 317 24.89 17.28 2.62
C PHE A 317 23.82 17.77 3.61
N TYR A 318 24.22 18.10 4.83
CA TYR A 318 23.27 18.53 5.87
C TYR A 318 22.60 19.86 5.53
N TYR A 319 23.35 20.82 4.96
CA TYR A 319 22.82 22.11 4.54
C TYR A 319 21.64 21.98 3.55
N HIS A 320 21.68 21.00 2.65
CA HIS A 320 20.64 20.81 1.63
C HIS A 320 19.51 19.86 2.06
N VAL A 321 19.75 18.97 3.03
CA VAL A 321 18.82 17.89 3.38
C VAL A 321 18.02 18.20 4.65
N GLU A 322 18.57 18.96 5.59
CA GLU A 322 17.84 19.39 6.79
C GLU A 322 16.60 20.23 6.44
N GLY A 323 15.51 20.01 7.17
CA GLY A 323 14.22 20.66 6.90
C GLY A 323 13.33 19.88 5.92
N HIS A 324 13.82 18.77 5.36
CA HIS A 324 13.06 17.92 4.44
C HIS A 324 12.76 16.54 5.06
N GLU A 325 11.46 16.24 5.21
CA GLU A 325 10.98 14.94 5.70
C GLU A 325 9.82 14.43 4.82
N PRO A 326 9.83 13.16 4.38
CA PRO A 326 10.94 12.20 4.44
C PRO A 326 11.96 12.39 3.31
N ALA A 327 13.07 11.64 3.38
CA ALA A 327 14.13 11.64 2.36
C ALA A 327 14.55 10.23 1.93
N VAL A 328 14.99 10.09 0.68
CA VAL A 328 15.54 8.87 0.09
C VAL A 328 16.99 9.12 -0.30
N LEU A 329 17.91 8.40 0.31
CA LEU A 329 19.33 8.39 -0.04
C LEU A 329 19.59 7.28 -1.06
N ILE A 330 20.29 7.59 -2.15
CA ILE A 330 20.69 6.61 -3.17
C ILE A 330 22.18 6.81 -3.49
N ILE A 331 22.92 5.71 -3.53
CA ILE A 331 24.36 5.69 -3.72
C ILE A 331 24.68 4.75 -4.87
N LYS A 332 25.59 5.19 -5.73
CA LYS A 332 26.27 4.35 -6.70
C LYS A 332 27.73 4.24 -6.31
N THR A 333 28.22 3.01 -6.20
CA THR A 333 29.62 2.73 -5.89
C THR A 333 30.48 2.72 -7.15
N VAL A 334 31.80 2.84 -6.98
CA VAL A 334 32.78 2.67 -8.08
C VAL A 334 32.74 1.25 -8.67
N ASP A 335 32.26 0.27 -7.90
CA ASP A 335 32.01 -1.09 -8.36
C ASP A 335 30.65 -1.21 -9.09
N GLU A 336 29.98 -0.10 -9.43
CA GLU A 336 28.68 -0.05 -10.12
C GLU A 336 27.54 -0.74 -9.35
N GLU A 337 27.66 -0.85 -8.03
CA GLU A 337 26.57 -1.28 -7.14
C GLU A 337 25.70 -0.08 -6.77
N VAL A 338 24.38 -0.25 -6.78
CA VAL A 338 23.44 0.79 -6.37
C VAL A 338 22.64 0.33 -5.17
N PHE A 339 22.68 1.10 -4.09
CA PHE A 339 21.92 0.86 -2.86
C PHE A 339 21.63 2.17 -2.15
N GLY A 340 20.83 2.13 -1.09
CA GLY A 340 20.36 3.34 -0.45
C GLY A 340 19.53 3.09 0.79
N ALA A 341 18.87 4.15 1.23
CA ALA A 341 18.01 4.09 2.39
C ALA A 341 16.86 5.10 2.34
N PHE A 342 15.74 4.73 2.93
CA PHE A 342 14.62 5.62 3.21
C PHE A 342 14.72 6.11 4.65
N ILE A 343 14.70 7.43 4.81
CA ILE A 343 14.77 8.13 6.07
C ILE A 343 13.41 8.76 6.32
N SER A 344 12.71 8.30 7.35
CA SER A 344 11.34 8.72 7.63
C SER A 344 11.21 10.09 8.31
N SER A 345 12.29 10.62 8.88
CA SER A 345 12.31 11.79 9.77
C SER A 345 13.36 12.81 9.34
N ASP A 346 13.15 14.08 9.67
CA ASP A 346 14.11 15.15 9.37
C ASP A 346 15.49 14.90 10.02
N MET A 347 16.56 15.12 9.25
CA MET A 347 17.95 15.06 9.72
C MET A 347 18.30 16.16 10.75
N ALA A 348 17.49 17.21 10.86
CA ALA A 348 17.61 18.23 11.89
C ALA A 348 17.31 17.69 13.30
N GLU A 349 16.62 16.53 13.42
CA GLU A 349 16.34 15.90 14.71
C GLU A 349 17.60 15.51 15.48
N ARG A 350 18.74 15.35 14.80
CA ARG A 350 20.03 15.07 15.46
C ARG A 350 20.44 16.14 16.48
N HIS A 351 19.95 17.37 16.31
CA HIS A 351 20.24 18.52 17.18
C HIS A 351 19.37 18.57 18.44
N LYS A 352 18.30 17.75 18.52
CA LYS A 352 17.30 17.85 19.61
C LYS A 352 17.81 17.40 20.98
N TYR A 353 18.85 16.58 21.02
CA TYR A 353 19.39 16.03 22.26
C TYR A 353 20.80 16.57 22.49
N ASP A 354 20.90 17.56 23.38
CA ASP A 354 22.16 18.24 23.74
C ASP A 354 22.98 17.41 24.73
N THR A 355 23.55 16.30 24.25
CA THR A 355 24.48 15.48 25.04
C THR A 355 25.65 15.04 24.17
N ASP A 356 26.85 14.93 24.75
CA ASP A 356 28.06 14.30 24.15
C ASP A 356 27.87 12.81 23.77
N LYS A 357 26.63 12.31 23.84
CA LYS A 357 26.24 10.97 23.44
C LYS A 357 25.49 11.04 22.13
N ALA A 358 25.77 10.07 21.27
CA ALA A 358 25.01 9.76 20.07
C ALA A 358 23.50 10.01 20.21
N THR A 359 22.93 10.77 19.28
CA THR A 359 21.51 11.10 19.23
C THR A 359 20.84 10.26 18.15
N PHE A 360 19.79 9.54 18.56
CA PHE A 360 19.10 8.55 17.74
C PHE A 360 17.79 9.15 17.22
N PHE A 361 17.51 9.10 15.91
CA PHE A 361 16.30 9.68 15.30
C PHE A 361 15.76 8.82 14.14
N GLY A 362 14.51 9.03 13.76
CA GLY A 362 13.80 8.19 12.79
C GLY A 362 12.65 7.37 13.39
N THR A 363 11.78 6.86 12.53
CA THR A 363 10.65 6.00 12.90
C THR A 363 10.90 4.55 12.47
N CYS A 364 10.01 3.64 12.86
CA CYS A 364 10.05 2.24 12.43
C CYS A 364 9.80 2.02 10.91
N GLU A 365 9.60 3.10 10.14
CA GLU A 365 9.46 3.04 8.67
C GLU A 365 10.77 3.30 7.93
N CYS A 366 11.86 3.62 8.64
CA CYS A 366 13.21 3.66 8.09
C CYS A 366 13.65 2.27 7.57
N PHE A 367 14.24 2.21 6.38
CA PHE A 367 14.78 0.96 5.83
C PHE A 367 15.94 1.19 4.85
N VAL A 368 16.77 0.17 4.66
CA VAL A 368 17.83 0.14 3.63
C VAL A 368 17.44 -0.75 2.46
N PHE A 369 17.99 -0.47 1.28
CA PHE A 369 17.68 -1.22 0.06
C PHE A 369 18.84 -1.32 -0.91
N THR A 370 18.82 -2.36 -1.75
CA THR A 370 19.77 -2.57 -2.85
C THR A 370 19.00 -2.54 -4.17
N VAL A 371 19.47 -1.74 -5.12
CA VAL A 371 18.91 -1.61 -6.46
C VAL A 371 19.65 -2.49 -7.46
N SER A 372 20.97 -2.48 -7.50
CA SER A 372 21.72 -3.30 -8.45
C SER A 372 23.04 -3.76 -7.85
N HIS A 373 23.44 -4.99 -8.19
CA HIS A 373 24.71 -5.58 -7.73
C HIS A 373 25.32 -6.42 -8.88
N PRO A 374 26.54 -6.10 -9.36
CA PRO A 374 27.15 -6.78 -10.51
C PRO A 374 27.42 -8.28 -10.29
N ALA A 375 27.65 -8.71 -9.04
CA ALA A 375 27.80 -10.14 -8.72
C ALA A 375 26.47 -10.93 -8.86
N LEU A 376 25.35 -10.24 -9.00
CA LEU A 376 23.99 -10.78 -9.07
C LEU A 376 23.31 -10.44 -10.41
N HIS A 377 24.10 -10.28 -11.48
CA HIS A 377 23.68 -9.97 -12.86
C HIS A 377 22.24 -10.43 -13.16
N GLY A 378 21.34 -9.46 -13.31
CA GLY A 378 19.94 -9.65 -13.72
C GLY A 378 18.93 -10.04 -12.62
N LYS A 379 19.30 -10.10 -11.33
CA LYS A 379 18.38 -10.61 -10.28
C LYS A 379 18.12 -9.72 -9.06
N CYS A 380 19.03 -8.81 -8.68
CA CYS A 380 18.93 -8.18 -7.35
C CYS A 380 18.65 -6.67 -7.40
N ILE A 381 17.35 -6.37 -7.27
CA ILE A 381 16.76 -5.14 -6.73
C ILE A 381 15.91 -5.70 -5.57
N GLY A 382 16.10 -5.26 -4.33
CA GLY A 382 15.40 -5.73 -3.15
C GLY A 382 15.84 -4.97 -1.90
N MET A 383 14.93 -4.75 -0.93
CA MET A 383 15.36 -4.32 0.40
C MET A 383 16.28 -5.39 1.01
N ALA A 384 17.40 -4.98 1.61
CA ALA A 384 18.26 -5.88 2.34
C ALA A 384 17.55 -6.28 3.63
N THR A 385 16.83 -7.40 3.60
CA THR A 385 16.34 -8.11 4.78
C THR A 385 16.57 -9.59 4.55
N ASN A 386 16.85 -10.36 5.61
CA ASN A 386 17.04 -11.82 5.55
C ASN A 386 15.75 -12.53 5.08
N VAL A 387 15.49 -12.52 3.78
CA VAL A 387 14.52 -13.40 3.13
C VAL A 387 15.34 -14.57 2.62
N LYS A 388 15.30 -15.70 3.34
CA LYS A 388 15.70 -16.98 2.76
C LYS A 388 15.03 -17.07 1.39
N LYS A 389 15.80 -17.40 0.34
CA LYS A 389 15.26 -17.86 -0.95
C LYS A 389 14.10 -18.80 -0.63
N TYR A 390 12.87 -18.39 -0.95
CA TYR A 390 11.79 -19.36 -1.06
C TYR A 390 12.12 -20.16 -2.32
N ASP A 391 12.75 -21.30 -2.10
CA ASP A 391 12.89 -22.32 -3.11
C ASP A 391 11.46 -22.66 -3.55
N CYS A 392 11.12 -22.32 -4.78
CA CYS A 392 9.83 -22.64 -5.39
C CYS A 392 9.80 -24.14 -5.80
N SER A 393 10.32 -25.01 -4.95
CA SER A 393 10.13 -26.44 -5.01
C SER A 393 8.93 -26.78 -4.13
N PHE A 394 7.80 -27.02 -4.79
CA PHE A 394 6.58 -27.59 -4.22
C PHE A 394 6.89 -28.65 -3.15
N SER A 395 6.60 -28.33 -1.89
CA SER A 395 6.47 -29.28 -0.78
C SER A 395 5.40 -28.70 0.16
N PHE A 396 4.16 -29.18 0.01
CA PHE A 396 3.02 -28.77 0.83
C PHE A 396 3.06 -29.46 2.22
N VAL A 397 4.01 -29.11 3.10
CA VAL A 397 4.08 -29.56 4.51
C VAL A 397 4.77 -28.45 5.37
N PRO A 398 4.34 -28.16 6.61
CA PRO A 398 4.59 -26.86 7.25
C PRO A 398 5.95 -26.78 7.93
N ALA A 399 6.79 -25.84 7.49
CA ALA A 399 7.96 -25.37 8.23
C ALA A 399 7.70 -23.97 8.81
N TRP A 400 6.66 -23.84 9.62
CA TRP A 400 6.29 -22.60 10.33
C TRP A 400 6.64 -22.77 11.82
N SER A 401 7.93 -23.00 12.11
CA SER A 401 8.47 -23.00 13.48
C SER A 401 9.56 -21.94 13.69
N ALA A 402 9.63 -20.93 12.83
CA ALA A 402 10.45 -19.75 13.06
C ALA A 402 9.52 -18.55 13.21
N THR A 403 9.60 -17.90 14.38
CA THR A 403 8.87 -16.70 14.77
C THR A 403 9.02 -15.60 13.71
N ASN A 404 7.98 -15.40 12.90
CA ASN A 404 7.90 -14.30 11.95
C ASN A 404 7.43 -13.03 12.67
N ASP A 405 8.32 -12.43 13.47
CA ASP A 405 8.07 -11.18 14.24
C ASP A 405 7.87 -9.94 13.34
N TYR A 406 8.02 -10.06 12.02
CA TYR A 406 8.04 -8.95 11.07
C TYR A 406 6.67 -8.37 10.70
N LEU A 407 5.60 -9.11 10.96
CA LEU A 407 4.23 -8.69 10.62
C LEU A 407 3.48 -8.07 11.80
N THR A 408 4.18 -7.96 12.94
CA THR A 408 3.70 -7.39 14.21
C THR A 408 4.59 -6.28 14.73
N ILE A 409 5.44 -5.65 13.90
CA ILE A 409 6.15 -4.43 14.33
C ILE A 409 5.05 -3.39 14.61
N PRO A 410 4.82 -3.04 15.89
CA PRO A 410 3.71 -2.18 16.26
C PRO A 410 3.89 -0.82 15.59
N PHE A 411 2.83 -0.21 15.04
CA PHE A 411 2.84 1.24 14.73
C PHE A 411 3.15 2.10 15.97
N THR A 412 3.13 1.49 17.15
CA THR A 412 3.60 2.06 18.41
C THR A 412 4.40 0.99 19.15
N ALA A 413 5.67 0.77 18.78
CA ALA A 413 6.56 0.04 19.68
C ALA A 413 6.81 0.94 20.91
N PRO A 414 6.92 0.37 22.12
CA PRO A 414 7.26 1.15 23.31
C PRO A 414 8.58 1.87 23.04
N SER A 415 8.68 3.09 23.53
CA SER A 415 9.89 3.90 23.59
C SER A 415 11.07 3.11 24.19
N GLN A 416 11.84 2.33 23.40
CA GLN A 416 13.14 1.77 23.80
C GLN A 416 13.89 0.98 22.70
N GLU A 417 13.80 1.33 21.41
CA GLU A 417 14.74 0.80 20.41
C GLU A 417 15.49 1.96 19.73
N GLN A 418 16.82 1.95 19.92
CA GLN A 418 17.74 3.07 19.72
C GLN A 418 18.47 2.93 18.35
N PHE A 419 18.45 3.97 17.48
CA PHE A 419 19.12 4.03 16.16
C PHE A 419 20.17 5.17 15.89
N THR A 420 21.46 4.82 15.72
CA THR A 420 22.61 5.69 15.28
C THR A 420 23.57 6.37 16.30
N VAL A 421 24.91 6.25 16.05
CA VAL A 421 26.08 6.78 16.81
C VAL A 421 27.12 7.49 15.90
N SER A 422 27.76 8.58 16.38
CA SER A 422 28.88 9.33 15.75
C SER A 422 30.26 8.79 16.21
N THR A 423 31.26 8.69 15.34
CA THR A 423 32.24 9.73 14.94
C THR A 423 32.61 9.63 13.45
N SER A 424 32.08 8.60 12.79
CA SER A 424 31.83 8.48 11.35
C SER A 424 30.34 8.79 11.11
N PHE A 425 29.93 9.25 9.93
CA PHE A 425 28.49 9.48 9.65
C PHE A 425 27.81 8.14 9.41
N CYS A 426 27.36 7.49 10.48
CA CYS A 426 26.47 6.35 10.38
C CYS A 426 25.05 6.87 10.21
N LEU A 427 24.31 6.43 9.19
CA LEU A 427 22.89 6.76 9.07
C LEU A 427 21.99 5.67 9.67
N PHE A 428 22.47 4.42 9.67
CA PHE A 428 21.70 3.26 10.12
C PHE A 428 22.56 2.34 10.99
N SER A 429 22.53 2.55 12.30
CA SER A 429 23.18 1.66 13.28
C SER A 429 22.14 0.84 14.04
N GLY A 430 22.36 -0.47 14.17
CA GLY A 430 21.58 -1.30 15.07
C GLY A 430 22.12 -1.19 16.48
N GLY A 431 21.28 -0.84 17.46
CA GLY A 431 21.70 -0.63 18.85
C GLY A 431 22.47 -1.79 19.49
N ASN A 432 22.35 -3.01 18.96
CA ASN A 432 23.06 -4.21 19.45
C ASN A 432 23.72 -5.06 18.35
N GLY A 433 23.86 -4.55 17.12
CA GLY A 433 24.42 -5.33 16.00
C GLY A 433 24.60 -4.52 14.73
N GLY A 434 25.87 -4.26 14.38
CA GLY A 434 26.37 -3.73 13.11
C GLY A 434 25.77 -2.42 12.58
N HIS A 435 26.44 -1.86 11.58
CA HIS A 435 25.98 -0.66 10.87
C HIS A 435 25.46 -1.05 9.48
N ALA A 436 24.15 -0.92 9.24
CA ALA A 436 23.57 -1.24 7.93
C ALA A 436 24.16 -0.34 6.83
N LEU A 437 24.42 0.94 7.14
CA LEU A 437 25.06 1.89 6.22
C LEU A 437 25.76 3.03 6.98
N CYS A 438 27.05 3.19 6.75
CA CYS A 438 27.89 4.24 7.33
C CYS A 438 28.86 4.85 6.31
N PHE A 439 29.19 6.12 6.50
CA PHE A 439 30.01 6.95 5.62
C PHE A 439 31.17 7.61 6.36
N GLN A 440 32.20 7.91 5.59
CA GLN A 440 33.26 8.82 5.98
C GLN A 440 32.82 10.28 5.82
N GLN A 441 33.50 11.21 6.50
CA GLN A 441 33.13 12.63 6.52
C GLN A 441 33.26 13.34 5.16
N ASN A 442 34.15 12.84 4.32
CA ASN A 442 34.37 13.31 2.96
C ASN A 442 33.45 12.65 1.93
N LEU A 443 32.50 11.79 2.32
CA LEU A 443 31.59 11.10 1.40
C LEU A 443 32.28 10.31 0.25
N GLU A 444 33.58 10.00 0.36
CA GLU A 444 34.33 9.24 -0.65
C GLU A 444 34.16 7.73 -0.48
N ALA A 445 33.94 7.27 0.74
CA ALA A 445 33.84 5.86 1.07
C ALA A 445 32.93 5.61 2.27
N GLY A 446 32.54 4.35 2.42
CA GLY A 446 31.68 3.89 3.50
C GLY A 446 31.79 2.40 3.75
N TYR A 447 30.96 1.92 4.67
CA TYR A 447 30.85 0.50 4.96
C TYR A 447 29.42 0.09 5.35
N THR A 448 29.15 -1.21 5.21
CA THR A 448 27.88 -1.87 5.48
C THR A 448 28.14 -3.24 6.13
N GLU A 449 27.39 -3.53 7.18
CA GLU A 449 27.50 -4.74 8.00
C GLU A 449 26.11 -5.34 8.23
N PRO A 450 26.04 -6.63 8.63
CA PRO A 450 24.77 -7.21 9.07
C PRO A 450 24.24 -6.40 10.25
N CYS A 451 23.00 -5.95 10.15
CA CYS A 451 22.35 -5.19 11.20
C CYS A 451 21.13 -5.92 11.72
N ASP A 452 21.16 -6.31 12.99
CA ASP A 452 20.10 -7.10 13.62
C ASP A 452 18.82 -6.28 13.81
N THR A 453 18.94 -4.98 14.09
CA THR A 453 17.77 -4.12 14.32
C THR A 453 16.93 -3.95 13.06
N PHE A 454 17.57 -3.86 11.89
CA PHE A 454 16.88 -3.82 10.60
C PHE A 454 16.77 -5.21 9.94
N LYS A 455 17.33 -6.25 10.58
CA LYS A 455 17.49 -7.62 10.04
C LYS A 455 18.03 -7.62 8.61
N SER A 456 18.94 -6.68 8.32
CA SER A 456 19.49 -6.42 7.01
C SER A 456 20.86 -7.07 6.82
N PRO A 457 21.10 -7.85 5.76
CA PRO A 457 22.45 -8.23 5.38
C PRO A 457 23.25 -7.00 4.89
N PRO A 458 24.58 -7.12 4.77
CA PRO A 458 25.41 -6.12 4.11
C PRO A 458 24.88 -5.79 2.71
N LEU A 459 24.84 -4.50 2.38
CA LEU A 459 24.35 -4.00 1.08
C LEU A 459 25.30 -4.32 -0.08
N CYS A 460 26.58 -4.53 0.23
CA CYS A 460 27.65 -4.92 -0.67
C CYS A 460 28.72 -5.73 0.09
N LYS A 461 29.89 -5.98 -0.53
CA LYS A 461 30.96 -6.85 0.02
C LYS A 461 31.43 -6.48 1.44
N ARG A 462 31.34 -5.19 1.85
CA ARG A 462 31.39 -4.64 3.23
C ARG A 462 31.89 -3.19 3.21
N HIS A 463 33.00 -2.92 2.52
CA HIS A 463 33.51 -1.57 2.28
C HIS A 463 33.24 -1.18 0.84
N PHE A 464 32.96 0.09 0.60
CA PHE A 464 32.70 0.61 -0.74
C PHE A 464 33.27 2.01 -0.90
N LYS A 465 33.62 2.35 -2.15
CA LYS A 465 33.92 3.71 -2.58
C LYS A 465 32.70 4.29 -3.29
N ILE A 466 32.35 5.52 -2.98
CA ILE A 466 31.23 6.22 -3.57
C ILE A 466 31.70 6.83 -4.89
N GLN A 467 30.96 6.55 -5.96
CA GLN A 467 31.12 7.22 -7.24
C GLN A 467 30.20 8.44 -7.34
N SER A 468 28.95 8.28 -6.89
CA SER A 468 27.97 9.36 -6.84
C SER A 468 26.93 9.06 -5.78
N MET A 469 26.46 10.09 -5.08
CA MET A 469 25.42 10.01 -4.07
C MET A 469 24.38 11.09 -4.31
N GLU A 470 23.10 10.72 -4.22
CA GLU A 470 21.96 11.63 -4.35
C GLU A 470 20.99 11.47 -3.18
N VAL A 471 20.38 12.58 -2.76
CA VAL A 471 19.27 12.59 -1.80
C VAL A 471 18.04 13.18 -2.45
N TRP A 472 16.94 12.48 -2.32
CA TRP A 472 15.65 12.82 -2.90
C TRP A 472 14.63 13.08 -1.79
N GLY A 473 14.09 14.28 -1.75
CA GLY A 473 12.94 14.66 -0.95
C GLY A 473 11.62 14.37 -1.69
N ILE A 474 10.53 14.65 -1.01
CA ILE A 474 9.17 14.40 -1.51
C ILE A 474 8.45 15.75 -1.60
N GLN A 475 7.90 16.11 -2.75
CA GLN A 475 7.39 17.47 -3.05
C GLN A 475 6.47 18.11 -1.99
N ASN A 476 5.67 17.32 -1.27
CA ASN A 476 4.80 17.82 -0.20
C ASN A 476 5.58 18.43 0.99
N SER A 477 6.83 18.04 1.20
CA SER A 477 7.68 18.54 2.30
C SER A 477 8.08 20.00 2.13
N ILE A 478 8.09 20.53 0.90
CA ILE A 478 8.45 21.92 0.59
C ILE A 478 7.33 22.90 0.99
N CYS A 479 6.08 22.43 1.05
CA CYS A 479 4.96 23.31 1.37
C CYS A 479 4.90 23.73 2.85
N PHE A 480 5.66 23.05 3.72
CA PHE A 480 5.78 23.38 5.15
C PHE A 480 7.01 24.23 5.49
N SER A 481 7.97 24.36 4.58
CA SER A 481 9.07 25.32 4.72
C SER A 481 8.65 26.68 4.16
N GLN A 482 8.02 27.53 4.99
CA GLN A 482 8.01 28.95 4.68
C GLN A 482 9.46 29.46 4.64
N PRO A 483 9.81 30.38 3.72
CA PRO A 483 11.14 30.97 3.70
C PRO A 483 11.33 31.76 4.99
N PHE A 484 12.47 31.55 5.67
CA PHE A 484 12.93 32.45 6.72
C PHE A 484 12.85 33.89 6.22
N PRO A 485 12.25 34.84 6.97
CA PRO A 485 12.26 36.23 6.56
C PRO A 485 13.72 36.69 6.51
N SER A 486 14.16 37.07 5.33
CA SER A 486 15.42 37.76 5.11
C SER A 486 15.52 38.92 6.09
N GLN A 487 16.49 38.85 7.01
CA GLN A 487 16.90 40.02 7.79
C GLN A 487 17.36 41.09 6.81
N GLN A 488 16.51 42.07 6.56
CA GLN A 488 16.94 43.34 5.99
C GLN A 488 17.51 44.19 7.13
N ASN A 489 18.77 44.55 6.92
CA ASN A 489 19.61 45.52 7.63
C ASN A 489 18.86 46.64 8.35
N ILE A 490 19.29 46.92 9.58
CA ILE A 490 19.46 48.28 10.12
C ILE A 490 20.95 48.55 10.19
#